data_AF-A0A7R9HCF3-F1
#
_entry.id   AF-A0A7R9HCF3-F1
#
_cell.length_a   1.000
_cell.length_b   1.000
_cell.length_c   1.000
_cell.angle_alpha   90.00
_cell.angle_beta   90.00
_cell.angle_gamma   90.00
#
_symmetry.space_group_name_H-M   'P 1'
#
loop_
_entity.id
_entity.type
_entity.pdbx_description
1 polymer ?
#
loop_
_entity_poly.entity_id
_entity_poly.type
_entity_poly.pdbx_seq_one_letter_code
_entity_poly.pdbx_strand_id
1 'polypeptide(L)' 'DNEDKHTLITKTDAKNEYLLKDCDLDKREPPLKFIVKKNPHNARWGDMKLYLHVQVLN' A
#
# COMPACT_ATOMS: atom_id res chain seq x y z
N ASP A 1 5.37 7.52 20.91
CA ASP A 1 4.69 8.20 19.80
C ASP A 1 5.33 7.78 18.47
N ASN A 2 5.25 6.51 18.03
CA ASN A 2 6.03 6.13 16.84
C ASN A 2 5.65 4.85 16.07
N GLU A 3 4.75 3.99 16.56
CA GLU A 3 4.46 2.74 15.82
C GLU A 3 3.39 2.91 14.75
N ASP A 4 2.26 3.56 15.05
CA ASP A 4 1.14 3.65 14.10
C ASP A 4 1.42 4.55 12.89
N LYS A 5 2.19 5.63 13.08
CA LYS A 5 2.48 6.63 12.05
C LYS A 5 3.30 6.10 10.86
N HIS A 6 4.05 5.01 11.06
CA HIS A 6 4.95 4.43 10.05
C HIS A 6 4.55 3.01 9.64
N THR A 7 3.31 2.61 9.92
CA THR A 7 2.78 1.33 9.47
C THR A 7 2.65 1.28 7.95
N LEU A 8 2.83 0.07 7.40
CA LEU A 8 2.68 -0.21 5.98
C LEU A 8 1.41 -1.02 5.75
N ILE A 9 0.72 -0.74 4.65
CA ILE A 9 -0.46 -1.47 4.20
C ILE A 9 -0.25 -1.99 2.77
N THR A 10 -0.78 -3.17 2.49
CA THR A 10 -0.67 -3.78 1.17
C THR A 10 -1.64 -3.11 0.19
N LYS A 11 -1.35 -3.13 -1.13
CA LYS A 11 -2.29 -2.59 -2.13
C LYS A 11 -3.69 -3.19 -1.98
N THR A 12 -3.75 -4.50 -1.76
CA THR A 12 -5.01 -5.25 -1.67
C THR A 12 -5.78 -4.88 -0.42
N ASP A 13 -5.11 -4.79 0.74
CA ASP A 13 -5.77 -4.43 2.00
C ASP A 13 -6.27 -2.99 1.96
N ALA A 14 -5.45 -2.05 1.46
CA ALA A 14 -5.87 -0.66 1.29
C ALA A 14 -7.14 -0.54 0.41
N LYS A 15 -7.24 -1.32 -0.66
CA LYS A 15 -8.44 -1.34 -1.51
C LYS A 15 -9.66 -1.92 -0.81
N ASN A 16 -9.49 -3.01 -0.06
CA ASN A 16 -10.59 -3.69 0.61
C ASN A 16 -11.09 -2.90 1.82
N GLU A 17 -10.17 -2.37 2.63
CA GLU A 17 -10.48 -1.66 3.87
C GLU A 17 -11.09 -0.28 3.59
N TYR A 18 -10.58 0.44 2.58
CA TYR A 18 -11.03 1.79 2.24
C TYR A 18 -11.89 1.86 0.98
N LEU A 19 -12.30 0.71 0.42
CA LEU A 19 -13.11 0.60 -0.79
C LEU A 19 -12.51 1.35 -2.00
N LEU A 20 -11.17 1.41 -2.06
CA LEU A 20 -10.43 2.13 -3.11
C LEU A 20 -10.31 1.30 -4.38
N LYS A 21 -10.17 2.01 -5.50
CA LYS A 21 -9.84 1.43 -6.81
C LYS A 21 -8.36 1.61 -7.11
N ASP A 22 -7.86 0.90 -8.12
CA ASP A 22 -6.47 1.04 -8.55
C ASP A 22 -6.12 2.48 -8.96
N CYS A 23 -7.06 3.20 -9.57
CA CYS A 23 -6.89 4.62 -9.91
C CYS A 23 -6.64 5.50 -8.69
N ASP A 24 -7.28 5.22 -7.55
CA ASP A 24 -7.16 6.05 -6.34
C ASP A 24 -5.78 5.92 -5.69
N LEU A 25 -5.07 4.82 -5.98
CA LEU A 25 -3.71 4.58 -5.50
C LEU A 25 -2.65 4.97 -6.54
N ASP A 26 -2.88 4.63 -7.81
CA ASP A 26 -1.88 4.82 -8.88
C ASP A 26 -1.94 6.23 -9.52
N LYS A 27 -3.09 6.91 -9.50
CA LYS A 27 -3.28 8.26 -10.09
C LYS A 27 -3.43 9.37 -9.05
N ARG A 28 -3.15 9.08 -7.78
CA ARG A 28 -3.24 10.07 -6.70
C ARG A 28 -2.20 11.18 -6.90
N GLU A 29 -2.61 12.43 -6.67
CA GLU A 29 -1.70 13.57 -6.59
C GLU A 29 -1.77 14.17 -5.17
N PRO A 30 -0.68 14.17 -4.39
CA PRO A 30 0.65 13.65 -4.72
C PRO A 30 0.72 12.10 -4.76
N PRO A 31 1.69 11.52 -5.50
CA PRO A 31 1.87 10.07 -5.55
C PRO A 31 2.16 9.45 -4.19
N LEU A 32 1.52 8.32 -3.90
CA LEU A 32 1.76 7.56 -2.67
C LEU A 32 3.15 6.94 -2.67
N LYS A 33 3.84 6.99 -1.53
CA LYS A 33 5.12 6.31 -1.35
C LYS A 33 4.86 4.84 -1.01
N PHE A 34 5.64 3.96 -1.63
CA PHE A 34 5.57 2.53 -1.38
C PHE A 34 6.96 1.89 -1.43
N ILE A 35 7.09 0.75 -0.77
CA ILE A 35 8.22 -0.17 -0.95
C ILE A 35 7.74 -1.41 -1.70
N VAL A 36 8.68 -2.05 -2.39
CA VAL A 36 8.42 -3.29 -3.14
C VAL A 36 9.10 -4.45 -2.41
N LYS A 37 8.37 -5.53 -2.16
CA LYS A 37 8.89 -6.77 -1.58
C LYS A 37 8.47 -7.98 -2.41
N LYS A 38 9.23 -9.07 -2.33
CA LYS A 38 8.82 -10.36 -2.90
C LYS A 38 7.52 -10.82 -2.23
N ASN A 39 6.64 -11.43 -3.01
CA ASN A 39 5.40 -11.95 -2.47
C ASN A 39 5.71 -13.08 -1.46
N PRO A 40 5.27 -12.98 -0.20
CA PRO A 40 5.62 -13.94 0.85
C PRO A 40 5.00 -15.32 0.61
N HIS A 41 3.91 -15.41 -0.14
CA HIS A 41 3.27 -16.69 -0.47
C HIS A 41 4.02 -17.44 -1.57
N ASN A 42 4.58 -16.72 -2.55
CA ASN A 42 5.39 -17.33 -3.61
C ASN A 42 6.31 -16.29 -4.27
N ALA A 43 7.62 -16.48 -4.13
CA ALA A 43 8.62 -15.57 -4.70
C ALA A 43 8.61 -15.51 -6.25
N ARG A 44 7.95 -16.45 -6.94
CA ARG A 44 7.76 -16.44 -8.40
C ARG A 44 6.60 -15.55 -8.85
N TRP A 45 5.70 -15.15 -7.94
CA TRP A 45 4.63 -14.22 -8.26
C TRP A 45 5.16 -12.80 -8.41
N GLY A 46 4.32 -11.91 -8.95
CA GLY A 46 4.64 -10.49 -9.04
C GLY A 46 4.97 -9.90 -7.67
N ASP A 47 5.84 -8.88 -7.66
CA ASP A 47 6.23 -8.22 -6.44
C ASP A 47 5.06 -7.48 -5.79
N MET A 48 5.09 -7.41 -4.47
CA MET A 48 4.08 -6.82 -3.62
C MET A 48 4.44 -5.37 -3.28
N LYS A 49 3.48 -4.45 -3.48
CA LYS A 49 3.61 -3.05 -3.05
C LYS A 49 3.05 -2.87 -1.65
N LEU A 50 3.83 -2.21 -0.80
CA LEU A 50 3.49 -1.82 0.57
C LEU A 50 3.50 -0.29 0.68
N TYR A 51 2.33 0.31 0.87
CA TYR A 51 2.13 1.75 0.96
C TYR A 51 2.21 2.23 2.41
N LEU A 52 2.59 3.48 2.64
CA LEU A 52 2.47 4.10 3.96
C LEU A 52 0.99 4.25 4.32
N HIS A 53 0.57 3.63 5.42
CA HIS A 53 -0.83 3.59 5.85
C HIS A 53 -1.40 5.01 6.04
N VAL A 54 -0.63 5.91 6.67
CA VAL A 54 -1.02 7.32 6.88
C VAL A 54 -1.28 8.07 5.56
N GLN A 55 -0.62 7.71 4.46
CA GLN A 55 -0.84 8.34 3.17
C GLN A 55 -2.05 7.78 2.43
N VAL A 56 -2.54 6.59 2.81
CA VAL A 56 -3.76 6.03 2.22
C VAL A 56 -4.98 6.73 2.82
N LEU A 57 -4.97 6.95 4.14
CA LEU A 57 -6.04 7.62 4.90
C LEU A 57 -6.20 9.12 4.62
N ASN A 58 -5.09 9.85 4.39
CA ASN A 58 -5.07 11.29 4.06
C ASN A 58 -5.12 11.51 2.56
#